data_AF-A0A964UJD4-F1
#
_entry.id   AF-A0A964UJD4-F1
#
_cell.length_a   1.000
_cell.length_b   1.000
_cell.length_c   1.000
_cell.angle_alpha   90.00
_cell.angle_beta   90.00
_cell.angle_gamma   90.00
#
_symmetry.space_group_name_H-M   'P 1'
#
loop_
_entity.id
_entity.type
_entity.pdbx_description
1 polymer ?
#
loop_
_entity_poly.entity_id
_entity_poly.type
_entity_poly.pdbx_seq_one_letter_code
_entity_poly.pdbx_strand_id
1 'polypeptide(L)' 'MPKLPRISGDDTIAKLERNGYRAVRQTGSHVRLRSGDGRNPLTVPRHKELKSGLLRKILKDAELTVEEFIVL' A
#
# COMPACT_ATOMS: atom_id res chain seq x y z
N MET A 1 -5.46 7.88 -18.02
CA MET A 1 -5.35 7.40 -16.63
C MET A 1 -5.02 5.92 -16.67
N PRO A 2 -3.90 5.48 -16.10
CA PRO A 2 -3.59 4.05 -15.99
C PRO A 2 -4.66 3.35 -15.15
N LYS A 3 -4.90 2.09 -15.48
CA LYS A 3 -5.85 1.25 -14.75
C LYS A 3 -5.18 0.79 -13.46
N LEU A 4 -5.86 0.92 -12.32
CA LEU A 4 -5.36 0.33 -11.08
C LEU A 4 -5.30 -1.19 -11.21
N PRO A 5 -4.21 -1.82 -10.73
CA PRO A 5 -4.09 -3.26 -10.74
C PRO A 5 -5.07 -3.90 -9.76
N ARG A 6 -5.52 -5.12 -10.08
CA ARG A 6 -6.11 -6.02 -9.09
C ARG A 6 -4.97 -6.68 -8.36
N ILE A 7 -4.82 -6.40 -7.08
CA ILE A 7 -3.65 -6.79 -6.29
C ILE A 7 -4.07 -7.19 -4.88
N SER A 8 -3.35 -8.14 -4.30
CA SER A 8 -3.58 -8.58 -2.93
C SER A 8 -3.04 -7.56 -1.92
N GLY A 9 -3.50 -7.65 -0.68
CA GLY A 9 -2.94 -6.87 0.43
C GLY A 9 -1.45 -7.17 0.64
N ASP A 10 -1.05 -8.43 0.50
CA ASP A 10 0.33 -8.87 0.73
C ASP A 10 1.28 -8.32 -0.34
N ASP A 11 0.88 -8.35 -1.61
CA ASP A 11 1.67 -7.75 -2.70
C ASP A 11 1.73 -6.23 -2.57
N THR A 12 0.65 -5.61 -2.10
CA THR A 12 0.61 -4.16 -1.85
C THR A 12 1.59 -3.78 -0.75
N ILE A 13 1.62 -4.54 0.35
CA ILE A 13 2.58 -4.36 1.45
C ILE A 13 4.00 -4.51 0.92
N ALA A 14 4.31 -5.58 0.17
CA ALA A 14 5.64 -5.81 -0.37
C ALA A 14 6.13 -4.66 -1.29
N LYS A 15 5.26 -4.14 -2.16
CA LYS A 15 5.56 -2.98 -3.01
C LYS A 15 5.82 -1.72 -2.17
N LEU A 16 4.98 -1.45 -1.17
CA LEU A 16 5.17 -0.30 -0.28
C LEU A 16 6.47 -0.42 0.52
N GLU A 17 6.85 -1.62 0.94
CA GLU A 17 8.13 -1.84 1.63
C GLU A 17 9.34 -1.51 0.74
N ARG A 18 9.29 -1.84 -0.55
CA ARG A 18 10.30 -1.40 -1.54
C ARG A 18 10.35 0.12 -1.70
N ASN A 19 9.25 0.81 -1.41
CA ASN A 19 9.15 2.27 -1.47
C ASN A 19 9.58 2.97 -0.16
N GLY A 20 10.15 2.25 0.81
CA GLY A 20 10.65 2.82 2.06
C GLY A 20 9.67 2.74 3.24
N TYR A 21 8.54 2.06 3.06
CA TYR A 21 7.71 1.68 4.20
C TYR A 21 8.25 0.44 4.91
N ARG A 22 7.80 0.24 6.14
CA ARG A 22 8.05 -0.98 6.91
C ARG A 22 6.80 -1.37 7.69
N ALA A 23 6.42 -2.64 7.67
CA ALA A 23 5.39 -3.15 8.55
C ALA A 23 5.85 -3.02 10.02
N VAL A 24 5.05 -2.35 10.86
CA VAL A 24 5.37 -2.13 12.28
C VAL A 24 4.41 -2.82 13.25
N ARG A 25 3.19 -3.12 12.82
CA ARG A 25 2.18 -3.79 13.65
C ARG A 25 1.15 -4.47 12.76
N GLN A 26 0.61 -5.59 13.24
CA GLN A 26 -0.57 -6.22 12.65
C GLN A 26 -1.64 -6.44 13.72
N THR A 27 -2.90 -6.14 13.38
CA THR A 27 -4.08 -6.49 14.18
C THR A 27 -5.11 -7.16 13.27
N GLY A 28 -5.34 -8.46 13.47
CA GLY A 28 -6.15 -9.24 12.55
C GLY A 28 -5.58 -9.17 11.13
N SER A 29 -6.42 -8.82 10.15
CA SER A 29 -5.97 -8.65 8.76
C SER A 29 -5.33 -7.29 8.48
N HIS A 30 -5.36 -6.31 9.38
CA HIS A 30 -4.83 -4.98 9.11
C HIS A 30 -3.36 -4.86 9.50
N VAL A 31 -2.50 -4.53 8.54
CA VAL A 31 -1.07 -4.26 8.77
C VAL A 31 -0.85 -2.75 8.73
N ARG A 32 -0.21 -2.23 9.76
CA ARG A 32 0.20 -0.84 9.84
C ARG A 32 1.63 -0.70 9.36
N LEU A 33 1.85 0.19 8.40
CA LEU A 33 3.16 0.52 7.86
C LEU A 33 3.58 1.92 8.33
N ARG A 34 4.89 2.12 8.51
CA ARG A 34 5.50 3.45 8.72
C ARG A 34 6.61 3.66 7.68
N SER A 35 6.72 4.89 7.19
CA SER A 35 7.82 5.30 6.31
C SER A 35 9.03 5.73 7.14
N GLY A 36 10.24 5.42 6.67
CA GLY A 36 11.49 5.86 7.30
C GLY A 36 11.80 7.35 7.04
N ASP A 37 11.15 7.92 6.04
CA ASP A 37 11.34 9.23 5.44
C ASP A 37 10.24 10.24 5.82
N GLY A 38 9.45 9.93 6.86
CA GLY A 38 8.51 10.87 7.49
C GLY A 38 7.12 10.94 6.86
N ARG A 39 6.80 10.08 5.87
CA ARG A 39 5.46 10.01 5.29
C ARG A 39 4.45 9.45 6.27
N ASN A 40 3.17 9.74 6.00
CA ASN A 40 2.07 9.30 6.85
C ASN A 40 2.05 7.76 7.00
N PRO A 41 1.78 7.24 8.22
CA PRO A 41 1.59 5.81 8.41
C PRO A 41 0.40 5.29 7.61
N LEU A 42 0.57 4.14 6.96
CA LEU A 42 -0.46 3.49 6.16
C LEU A 42 -1.06 2.30 6.89
N THR A 43 -2.28 1.93 6.53
CA THR A 43 -2.90 0.68 6.98
C THR A 43 -3.41 -0.09 5.78
N VAL A 44 -2.92 -1.32 5.60
CA VAL A 44 -3.28 -2.18 4.47
C VAL A 44 -3.89 -3.48 5.01
N PRO A 45 -5.13 -3.84 4.60
CA PRO A 45 -5.70 -5.13 4.94
C PRO A 45 -5.11 -6.26 4.08
N ARG A 46 -4.73 -7.37 4.69
CA ARG A 46 -4.23 -8.60 4.05
C ARG A 46 -5.36 -9.42 3.47
N HIS A 47 -6.04 -8.89 2.46
CA HIS A 47 -7.10 -9.59 1.73
C HIS A 47 -6.55 -10.10 0.39
N LYS A 48 -7.19 -11.14 -0.17
CA LYS A 48 -6.78 -11.71 -1.48
C LYS A 48 -6.82 -10.68 -2.61
N GLU A 49 -7.74 -9.73 -2.54
CA GLU A 49 -7.84 -8.62 -3.48
C GLU A 49 -8.29 -7.36 -2.75
N LEU A 50 -7.60 -6.24 -3.00
CA LEU A 50 -8.01 -4.92 -2.52
C LEU A 50 -9.00 -4.28 -3.49
N LYS A 51 -10.05 -3.67 -2.94
CA LYS A 51 -10.97 -2.84 -3.73
C LYS A 51 -10.20 -1.65 -4.32
N SER A 52 -10.48 -1.32 -5.58
CA SER A 52 -9.83 -0.21 -6.29
C SER A 52 -9.90 1.14 -5.56
N GLY A 53 -11.02 1.44 -4.88
CA GLY A 53 -11.18 2.65 -4.07
C GLY A 53 -10.25 2.69 -2.86
N LEU A 54 -10.05 1.54 -2.19
CA LEU A 54 -9.11 1.44 -1.08
C LEU A 54 -7.67 1.57 -1.56
N LEU A 55 -7.32 0.90 -2.65
CA LEU A 55 -5.98 1.02 -3.24
C LEU A 55 -5.68 2.47 -3.62
N ARG A 56 -6.62 3.19 -4.27
CA ARG A 56 -6.47 4.63 -4.56
C ARG A 56 -6.21 5.46 -3.32
N LYS A 57 -6.93 5.19 -2.23
CA LYS A 57 -6.74 5.91 -0.97
C LYS A 57 -5.33 5.65 -0.40
N ILE A 58 -4.90 4.39 -0.37
CA ILE A 58 -3.56 4.00 0.08
C ILE A 58 -2.49 4.72 -0.76
N LEU A 59 -2.60 4.72 -2.08
CA LEU A 59 -1.63 5.39 -2.95
C LEU A 59 -1.60 6.90 -2.73
N LYS A 60 -2.77 7.53 -2.55
CA LYS A 60 -2.85 8.95 -2.22
C LYS A 60 -2.17 9.27 -0.90
N ASP A 61 -2.42 8.47 0.14
CA ASP A 61 -1.81 8.64 1.46
C ASP A 61 -0.30 8.33 1.45
N ALA A 62 0.16 7.50 0.50
CA ALA A 62 1.56 7.18 0.25
C ALA A 62 2.30 8.20 -0.64
N GLU A 63 1.57 9.20 -1.16
CA GLU A 63 2.05 10.15 -2.16
C GLU A 63 2.62 9.47 -3.42
N LEU A 64 1.98 8.37 -3.84
CA LEU A 64 2.34 7.59 -5.02
C LEU A 64 1.31 7.72 -6.13
N THR A 65 1.80 7.88 -7.36
CA THR A 65 0.99 7.71 -8.56
C THR A 65 0.72 6.23 -8.84
N VAL A 66 -0.27 5.95 -9.69
CA VAL A 66 -0.59 4.57 -10.09
C VAL A 66 0.55 3.99 -10.94
N GLU A 67 1.17 4.81 -11.79
CA GLU A 67 2.32 4.45 -12.61
C GLU A 67 3.52 4.05 -11.75
N GLU A 68 3.90 4.89 -10.77
CA GLU A 68 4.99 4.57 -9.83
C GLU A 68 4.69 3.26 -9.10
N PHE A 69 3.46 3.10 -8.60
CA PHE A 69 3.07 1.87 -7.90
C PHE A 69 3.15 0.61 -8.76
N ILE A 70 2.84 0.70 -10.05
CA ILE A 70 2.93 -0.43 -10.97
C ILE A 70 4.40 -0.87 -11.15
N VAL A 71 5.34 0.09 -11.15
CA VAL A 71 6.77 -0.14 -11.40
C VAL A 71 7.55 -0.63 -10.15
N LEU A 72 7.03 -0.42 -8.93
CA LEU A 72 7.59 -0.97 -7.67
C LEU A 72 7.64 -2.51 -7.64
#